data_AF-A0A2V7TQY3-F1
#
_entry.id   AF-A0A2V7TQY3-F1
#
_cell.length_a   1.000
_cell.length_b   1.000
_cell.length_c   1.000
_cell.angle_alpha   90.00
_cell.angle_beta   90.00
_cell.angle_gamma   90.00
#
_symmetry.space_group_name_H-M   'P 1'
#
loop_
_entity.id
_entity.type
_entity.pdbx_description
1 polymer ?
#
loop_
_entity_poly.entity_id
_entity_poly.type
_entity_poly.pdbx_seq_one_letter_code
_entity_poly.pdbx_strand_id
1 'polypeptide(L)' 'DDPVLPKCHTRFRFLWNWKGGETVLMSRATDETGYVQPTLEQLVAARGAGTNYHLNNIRSWRVQRDGHVVFGLSSP' A
#
# COMPACT_ATOMS: atom_id res chain seq x y z
N ASP A 1 1.13 19.60 -12.41
CA ASP A 1 0.65 18.21 -12.37
C ASP A 1 0.93 17.56 -13.69
N ASP A 2 1.87 16.61 -13.66
CA ASP A 2 2.29 15.84 -14.84
C ASP A 2 1.19 14.80 -15.18
N PRO A 3 1.04 14.38 -16.46
CA PRO A 3 -0.03 13.47 -16.83
C PRO A 3 0.15 12.07 -16.21
N VAL A 4 -0.97 11.46 -15.79
CA VAL A 4 -1.05 10.02 -15.50
C VAL A 4 -1.05 9.28 -16.84
N LEU A 5 0.09 8.75 -17.23
CA LEU A 5 0.27 8.09 -18.53
C LEU A 5 -0.04 6.59 -18.45
N PRO A 6 -0.67 6.00 -19.50
CA PRO A 6 -0.98 4.58 -19.52
C PRO A 6 0.26 3.72 -19.29
N LYS A 7 0.19 2.81 -18.29
CA LYS A 7 1.23 1.83 -17.97
C LYS A 7 2.59 2.47 -17.59
N CYS A 8 2.61 3.71 -17.12
CA CYS A 8 3.78 4.38 -16.55
C CYS A 8 3.67 4.53 -15.03
N HIS A 9 4.82 4.63 -14.36
CA HIS A 9 4.86 4.95 -12.93
C HIS A 9 4.24 6.33 -12.68
N THR A 10 3.28 6.37 -11.76
CA THR A 10 2.59 7.60 -11.38
C THR A 10 2.95 7.97 -9.95
N ARG A 11 3.48 9.19 -9.77
CA ARG A 11 3.80 9.74 -8.44
C ARG A 11 2.52 10.30 -7.81
N PHE A 12 2.30 10.00 -6.54
CA PHE A 12 1.28 10.64 -5.71
C PHE A 12 1.91 11.29 -4.47
N ARG A 13 1.18 12.21 -3.85
CA ARG A 13 1.57 12.87 -2.58
C ARG A 13 0.34 13.03 -1.70
N PHE A 14 0.53 12.85 -0.40
CA PHE A 14 -0.48 13.14 0.61
C PHE A 14 0.19 13.94 1.73
N LEU A 15 -0.18 15.21 1.86
CA LEU A 15 0.34 16.07 2.91
C LEU A 15 -0.31 15.67 4.23
N TRP A 16 0.49 15.11 5.13
CA TRP A 16 0.03 14.60 6.41
C TRP A 16 0.74 15.33 7.56
N ASN A 17 -0.06 15.89 8.47
CA ASN A 17 0.43 16.55 9.69
C ASN A 17 0.58 15.51 10.80
N TRP A 18 1.75 14.87 10.88
CA TRP A 18 2.02 13.89 11.91
C TRP A 18 2.14 14.54 13.29
N LYS A 19 1.33 14.08 14.26
CA LYS A 19 1.30 14.60 15.64
C LYS A 19 2.13 13.77 16.63
N GLY A 20 3.06 12.94 16.14
CA GLY A 20 3.93 12.09 16.96
C GLY A 20 3.30 10.77 17.44
N GLY A 21 2.03 10.51 17.09
CA GLY A 21 1.36 9.25 17.41
C GLY A 21 1.81 8.11 16.50
N GLU A 22 1.93 6.89 17.03
CA GLU A 22 2.15 5.71 16.18
C GLU A 22 1.02 5.59 15.15
N THR A 23 1.39 5.40 13.89
CA THR A 23 0.45 5.40 12.75
C THR A 23 0.81 4.33 11.74
N VAL A 24 -0.18 3.68 11.14
CA VAL A 24 0.02 2.79 10.00
C VAL A 24 -0.41 3.50 8.72
N LEU A 25 0.55 3.70 7.81
CA LEU A 25 0.31 4.29 6.50
C LEU A 25 0.11 3.18 5.46
N MET A 26 -0.89 3.36 4.59
CA MET A 26 -1.20 2.47 3.47
C MET A 26 -1.57 3.30 2.24
N SER A 27 -1.34 2.74 1.06
CA SER A 27 -1.79 3.30 -0.22
C SER A 27 -2.58 2.27 -1.01
N ARG A 28 -3.59 2.71 -1.75
CA ARG A 28 -4.43 1.85 -2.59
C ARG A 28 -4.64 2.49 -3.96
N ALA A 29 -4.18 1.83 -5.02
CA ALA A 29 -4.34 2.31 -6.40
C ALA A 29 -5.69 1.88 -7.01
N THR A 30 -6.15 2.64 -7.99
CA THR A 30 -7.26 2.29 -8.89
C THR A 30 -6.85 2.67 -10.31
N ASP A 31 -7.04 1.76 -11.26
CA ASP A 31 -6.71 2.01 -12.68
C ASP A 31 -7.95 2.36 -13.51
N GLU A 32 -7.75 2.64 -14.79
CA GLU A 32 -8.80 3.03 -15.75
C GLU A 32 -9.85 1.94 -16.00
N THR A 33 -9.59 0.69 -15.62
CA THR A 33 -10.55 -0.42 -15.73
C THR A 33 -11.48 -0.49 -14.52
N GLY A 34 -11.22 0.32 -13.49
CA GLY A 34 -11.90 0.26 -12.20
C GLY A 34 -11.32 -0.81 -11.26
N TYR A 35 -10.22 -1.47 -11.63
CA TYR A 35 -9.55 -2.42 -10.76
C TYR A 35 -8.95 -1.69 -9.55
N VAL A 36 -9.33 -2.13 -8.35
CA VAL A 36 -8.82 -1.60 -7.08
C VAL A 36 -7.77 -2.54 -6.51
N GLN A 37 -6.62 -1.98 -6.13
CA GLN A 37 -5.54 -2.74 -5.51
C GLN A 37 -6.05 -3.53 -4.28
N PRO A 38 -5.81 -4.86 -4.21
CA PRO A 38 -6.42 -5.72 -3.20
C PRO A 38 -5.69 -5.65 -1.86
N THR A 39 -6.38 -6.02 -0.78
CA THR A 39 -5.73 -6.39 0.48
C THR A 39 -4.96 -7.71 0.35
N LEU A 40 -4.05 -8.00 1.29
CA LEU A 40 -3.35 -9.29 1.30
C LEU A 40 -4.33 -10.46 1.46
N GLU A 41 -5.34 -10.30 2.33
CA GLU A 41 -6.38 -11.31 2.55
C GLU A 41 -7.16 -11.62 1.27
N GLN A 42 -7.61 -10.59 0.54
CA GLN A 42 -8.29 -10.78 -0.76
C GLN A 42 -7.39 -11.48 -1.78
N LEU A 43 -6.10 -11.14 -1.78
CA LEU A 43 -5.14 -11.73 -2.71
C LEU A 43 -4.88 -13.22 -2.39
N VAL A 44 -4.73 -13.55 -1.10
CA VAL A 44 -4.56 -14.93 -0.62
C VAL A 44 -5.83 -15.75 -0.85
N ALA A 45 -7.01 -15.20 -0.59
CA ALA A 45 -8.27 -15.87 -0.86
C ALA A 45 -8.44 -16.25 -2.34
N ALA A 46 -7.97 -15.38 -3.24
CA ALA A 46 -8.06 -15.61 -4.69
C ALA A 46 -6.96 -16.53 -5.25
N ARG A 47 -5.78 -16.61 -4.60
CA ARG A 47 -4.58 -17.23 -5.19
C ARG A 47 -3.91 -18.32 -4.34
N GLY A 48 -4.39 -18.53 -3.11
CA GLY A 48 -3.72 -19.36 -2.11
C GLY A 48 -2.50 -18.68 -1.49
N ALA A 49 -1.93 -19.34 -0.49
CA ALA A 49 -0.67 -18.93 0.12
C ALA A 49 0.54 -19.32 -0.74
N GLY A 50 1.68 -18.64 -0.55
CA GLY A 50 2.99 -19.11 -1.04
C GLY A 50 3.47 -18.58 -2.40
N THR A 51 2.76 -17.64 -3.03
CA THR A 51 3.28 -16.94 -4.22
C THR A 51 3.87 -15.57 -3.87
N ASN A 52 5.10 -15.32 -4.34
CA ASN A 52 5.74 -14.00 -4.30
C ASN A 52 5.61 -13.25 -5.64
N TYR A 53 5.08 -13.90 -6.68
CA TYR A 53 4.93 -13.36 -8.02
C TYR A 53 3.56 -12.68 -8.20
N HIS A 54 3.51 -11.57 -8.93
CA HIS A 54 2.33 -10.70 -9.06
C HIS A 54 1.71 -10.27 -7.72
N LEU A 55 2.55 -10.07 -6.70
CA LEU A 55 2.14 -9.73 -5.34
C LEU A 55 1.87 -8.21 -5.21
N ASN A 56 0.68 -7.80 -5.67
CA ASN A 56 0.26 -6.40 -5.77
C ASN A 56 -0.61 -5.92 -4.60
N ASN A 57 -0.65 -6.63 -3.47
CA ASN A 57 -1.48 -6.21 -2.33
C ASN A 57 -1.06 -4.84 -1.77
N ILE A 58 -1.99 -4.17 -1.10
CA ILE A 58 -1.73 -2.97 -0.29
C ILE A 58 -0.59 -3.27 0.68
N ARG A 59 0.37 -2.35 0.75
CA ARG A 59 1.49 -2.39 1.70
C ARG A 59 1.27 -1.40 2.83
N SER A 60 1.65 -1.81 4.01
CA SER A 60 1.55 -1.07 5.25
C SER A 60 2.95 -0.67 5.74
N TRP A 61 3.04 0.54 6.29
CA TRP A 61 4.23 1.07 6.94
C TRP A 61 3.84 1.58 8.31
N ARG A 62 4.44 1.02 9.36
CA ARG A 62 4.22 1.49 10.73
C ARG A 62 5.24 2.56 11.03
N VAL A 63 4.76 3.79 11.23
CA VAL A 63 5.52 4.93 11.76
C VAL A 63 5.40 4.88 13.28
N GLN A 64 6.49 4.58 13.96
CA GLN A 64 6.56 4.56 15.42
C GLN A 64 6.65 5.99 15.97
N ARG A 65 6.39 6.14 17.28
CA ARG A 65 6.37 7.47 17.95
C ARG A 65 7.70 8.22 17.86
N ASP A 66 8.81 7.50 17.79
CA ASP A 66 10.17 8.02 17.64
C ASP A 66 10.56 8.31 16.17
N GLY A 67 9.67 8.05 15.22
CA GLY A 67 9.88 8.27 13.79
C GLY A 67 10.46 7.08 13.05
N HIS A 68 10.76 5.96 13.72
CA HIS A 68 11.17 4.75 13.02
C HIS A 68 10.04 4.23 12.12
N VAL A 69 10.42 3.78 10.93
CA VAL A 69 9.49 3.19 9.96
C VAL A 69 9.84 1.73 9.76
N VAL A 70 8.88 0.86 10.05
CA VAL A 70 8.99 -0.58 9.83
C VAL A 70 7.87 -1.07 8.93
N PHE A 71 8.05 -2.24 8.32
CA PHE A 71 6.95 -2.89 7.61
C PHE A 71 5.77 -3.08 8.57
N GLY A 72 4.56 -2.70 8.13
CA GLY A 72 3.35 -2.75 8.94
C GLY A 72 2.87 -4.19 9.10
N LEU A 73 3.54 -4.96 9.96
CA LEU A 73 3.14 -6.32 10.26
C LEU A 73 1.77 -6.33 10.98
N SER A 74 0.79 -6.90 10.29
CA SER A 74 -0.16 -7.87 10.83
C SER A 74 -0.09 -9.04 9.84
N SER A 75 0.54 -10.17 10.14
CA SER A 75 0.24 -11.09 11.25
C SER A 75 1.49 -11.59 12.00
N PRO A 76 1.33 -12.27 13.16
CA PRO A 76 2.35 -13.16 13.71
C PRO A 76 2.82 -14.22 12.71
#